data_AF-A0A9P6EEB5-F1
#
_entry.id   AF-A0A9P6EEB5-F1
#
_cell.length_a   1.000
_cell.length_b   1.000
_cell.length_c   1.000
_cell.angle_alpha   90.00
_cell.angle_beta   90.00
_cell.angle_gamma   90.00
#
_symmetry.space_group_name_H-M   'P 1'
#
loop_
_entity.id
_entity.type
_entity.pdbx_description
1 polymer ?
#
loop_
_entity_poly.entity_id
_entity_poly.type
_entity_poly.pdbx_seq_one_letter_code
_entity_poly.pdbx_strand_id
1 'polypeptide(L)'
;MKKAHVTQCGDGYYCRCIYRIGPYIADYLEQCLLACVVQGWCPNNGVPCSHKHKEALLQACDGEVKRLWEGYGYIADIKPFTSHFPWANIYELLLPDLLHQVIKGTFKDHLVSWIKAYFKTQPNGSRLLAEMDRRIAAAHPFAGLRRFPEGRNFKQWTGDSSKALMKVFLPAIAGLVPDGMVRAISAFLEFCYLVCCSEISKDILDQIEAVVTRFHDKHTTLLEYGIRDNFLLPRQHSLNHYHISIQMFGTPNRLCSSITKSKHIKAVKEPYRHSSHWEALGQMLEDVDAEDAEGSALWGDVQLPKRTASGYPCTVEALSAHLHNPALSEYIHRFLYDQQNPDSNVFEMDIPLDQCPQLPDNMRVCVYHSASALYHAPSDLSGIGGMHREYICSSPSWKHSHPRHDIVFIEHNPDKTGFRGLGVAQVWLFLSFHFGVTRYNCALVQWFEHYQDSPCPVTGMWRVQPDYTFEEFENMKI
;
A
#
# COMPACT_ATOMS: atom_id res chain seq x y z
N MET A 1 -26.81 23.90 15.20
CA MET A 1 -26.88 24.65 16.47
C MET A 1 -26.47 26.10 16.24
N LYS A 2 -27.16 27.09 16.81
CA LYS A 2 -26.82 28.52 16.66
C LYS A 2 -26.08 29.10 17.89
N LYS A 3 -26.08 28.37 19.02
CA LYS A 3 -25.51 28.82 20.30
C LYS A 3 -24.11 28.23 20.47
N ALA A 4 -23.15 29.06 20.85
CA ALA A 4 -21.81 28.61 21.20
C ALA A 4 -21.81 28.00 22.62
N HIS A 5 -21.01 26.95 22.79
CA HIS A 5 -20.76 26.29 24.07
C HIS A 5 -19.33 26.59 24.50
N VAL A 6 -19.12 26.84 25.80
CA VAL A 6 -17.77 26.98 26.33
C VAL A 6 -17.18 25.57 26.46
N THR A 7 -16.04 25.33 25.82
CA THR A 7 -15.38 24.02 25.80
C THR A 7 -13.89 24.22 26.02
N GLN A 8 -13.29 23.37 26.86
CA GLN A 8 -11.84 23.37 27.06
C GLN A 8 -11.17 22.71 25.83
N CYS A 9 -10.28 23.45 25.18
CA CYS A 9 -9.51 22.98 24.02
C CYS A 9 -8.26 22.21 24.46
N GLY A 10 -7.62 21.52 23.51
CA GLY A 10 -6.43 20.70 23.77
C GLY A 10 -5.18 21.48 24.22
N ASP A 11 -5.18 22.80 24.02
CA ASP A 11 -4.19 23.75 24.53
C ASP A 11 -4.45 24.21 25.97
N GLY A 12 -5.53 23.71 26.60
CA GLY A 12 -5.92 24.01 27.98
C GLY A 12 -6.80 25.25 28.14
N TYR A 13 -7.03 26.04 27.08
CA TYR A 13 -7.85 27.25 27.13
C TYR A 13 -9.34 26.95 26.89
N TYR A 14 -10.23 27.76 27.47
CA TYR A 14 -11.67 27.67 27.23
C TYR A 14 -12.09 28.55 26.06
N CYS A 15 -12.62 27.92 25.01
CA CYS A 15 -13.09 28.60 23.81
C CYS A 15 -14.61 28.52 23.69
N ARG A 16 -15.23 29.52 23.05
CA ARG A 16 -16.64 29.46 22.63
C ARG A 16 -16.72 28.68 21.32
N CYS A 17 -17.09 27.42 21.40
CA CYS A 17 -17.16 26.50 20.27
C CYS A 17 -18.59 26.38 19.73
N ILE A 18 -18.73 26.40 18.40
CA ILE A 18 -19.99 26.05 17.72
C ILE A 18 -19.77 24.70 17.04
N TYR A 19 -20.52 23.69 17.49
CA TYR A 19 -20.48 22.37 16.88
C TYR A 19 -21.17 22.39 15.51
N ARG A 20 -20.45 21.94 14.48
CA ARG A 20 -20.91 21.80 13.10
C ARG A 20 -20.95 20.32 12.72
N ILE A 21 -21.71 20.02 11.66
CA ILE A 21 -21.65 18.69 11.03
C ILE A 21 -20.26 18.56 10.42
N GLY A 22 -19.57 17.46 10.75
CA GLY A 22 -18.26 17.12 10.20
C GLY A 22 -18.33 16.66 8.75
N PRO A 23 -17.20 16.22 8.18
CA PRO A 23 -17.18 15.72 6.82
C PRO A 23 -18.10 14.50 6.65
N TYR A 24 -18.74 14.40 5.49
CA TYR A 24 -19.63 13.30 5.15
C TYR A 24 -18.88 12.27 4.29
N ILE A 25 -18.78 11.04 4.81
CA ILE A 25 -18.14 9.92 4.13
C ILE A 25 -19.21 9.22 3.29
N ALA A 26 -19.10 9.35 1.97
CA ALA A 26 -20.04 8.77 1.02
C ALA A 26 -19.28 8.28 -0.22
N ASP A 27 -19.78 7.22 -0.87
CA ASP A 27 -19.29 6.86 -2.20
C ASP A 27 -19.78 7.85 -3.27
N TYR A 28 -19.25 7.77 -4.49
CA TYR A 28 -19.60 8.75 -5.54
C TYR A 28 -21.11 8.86 -5.83
N LEU A 29 -21.84 7.75 -5.85
CA LEU A 29 -23.28 7.81 -6.16
C LEU A 29 -24.05 8.42 -5.01
N GLU A 30 -23.68 8.08 -3.78
CA GLU A 30 -24.23 8.69 -2.58
C GLU A 30 -23.87 10.18 -2.48
N GLN A 31 -22.64 10.58 -2.83
CA GLN A 31 -22.26 11.99 -2.91
C GLN A 31 -23.13 12.77 -3.90
N CYS A 32 -23.40 12.21 -5.09
CA CYS A 32 -24.31 12.82 -6.07
C CYS A 32 -25.72 12.98 -5.50
N LEU A 33 -26.23 11.95 -4.81
CA LEU A 33 -27.54 12.00 -4.15
C LEU A 33 -27.59 13.09 -3.08
N LEU A 34 -26.60 13.13 -2.19
CA LEU A 34 -26.52 14.09 -1.08
C LEU A 34 -26.37 15.53 -1.59
N ALA A 35 -25.57 15.74 -2.63
CA ALA A 35 -25.38 17.03 -3.29
C ALA A 35 -26.54 17.43 -4.20
N CYS A 36 -27.48 16.52 -4.50
CA CYS A 36 -28.52 16.72 -5.52
C CYS A 36 -27.91 17.08 -6.89
N VAL A 37 -26.87 16.34 -7.27
CA VAL A 37 -26.09 16.50 -8.50
C VAL A 37 -26.35 15.29 -9.42
N VAL A 38 -26.44 15.55 -10.72
CA VAL A 38 -26.65 14.54 -11.75
C VAL A 38 -25.44 13.62 -11.82
N GLN A 39 -25.69 12.30 -11.87
CA GLN A 39 -24.61 11.32 -12.06
C GLN A 39 -23.84 11.62 -13.35
N GLY A 40 -22.51 11.60 -13.27
CA GLY A 40 -21.61 12.05 -14.34
C GLY A 40 -20.99 13.42 -14.09
N TRP A 41 -21.47 14.17 -13.09
CA TRP A 41 -20.89 15.43 -12.65
C TRP A 41 -20.10 15.29 -11.35
N CYS A 42 -19.23 16.25 -11.06
CA CYS A 42 -18.53 16.30 -9.78
C CYS A 42 -19.40 17.00 -8.73
N PRO A 43 -19.60 16.39 -7.54
CA PRO A 43 -20.36 17.01 -6.46
C PRO A 43 -19.62 18.18 -5.78
N ASN A 44 -18.30 18.31 -6.02
CA ASN A 44 -17.41 19.29 -5.40
C ASN A 44 -16.86 20.34 -6.40
N ASN A 45 -17.45 20.47 -7.60
CA ASN A 45 -16.95 21.34 -8.66
C ASN A 45 -16.62 22.75 -8.12
N GLY A 46 -15.33 23.12 -8.13
CA GLY A 46 -14.70 24.22 -7.38
C GLY A 46 -15.11 25.67 -7.70
N VAL A 47 -16.28 25.88 -8.27
CA VAL A 47 -17.03 27.14 -8.12
C VAL A 47 -17.77 27.03 -6.77
N PRO A 48 -18.12 28.08 -6.00
CA PRO A 48 -18.76 27.89 -4.70
C PRO A 48 -20.14 27.23 -4.83
N CYS A 49 -20.17 25.90 -4.97
CA CYS A 49 -21.32 25.04 -4.88
C CYS A 49 -21.83 25.26 -3.47
N SER A 50 -22.82 26.12 -3.35
CA SER A 50 -23.42 26.52 -2.10
C SER A 50 -24.90 26.52 -2.35
N HIS A 51 -25.67 26.40 -1.27
CA HIS A 51 -27.12 26.59 -1.36
C HIS A 51 -27.46 27.90 -2.08
N LYS A 52 -26.69 28.96 -1.82
CA LYS A 52 -26.82 30.27 -2.49
C LYS A 52 -26.55 30.22 -3.99
N HIS A 53 -25.52 29.51 -4.42
CA HIS A 53 -25.21 29.38 -5.85
C HIS A 53 -26.29 28.57 -6.59
N LYS A 54 -26.79 27.48 -5.98
CA LYS A 54 -27.90 26.72 -6.54
C LYS A 54 -29.18 27.56 -6.64
N GLU A 55 -29.50 28.32 -5.61
CA GLU A 55 -30.64 29.26 -5.62
C GLU A 55 -30.48 30.34 -6.69
N ALA A 56 -29.28 30.91 -6.85
CA ALA A 56 -28.99 31.89 -7.89
C ALA A 56 -29.12 31.29 -9.29
N LEU A 57 -28.69 30.05 -9.51
CA LEU A 57 -28.86 29.35 -10.79
C LEU A 57 -30.33 29.03 -11.08
N LEU A 58 -31.09 28.62 -10.06
CA LEU A 58 -32.55 28.41 -10.19
C LEU A 58 -33.25 29.68 -10.63
N GLN A 59 -32.89 30.82 -10.03
CA GLN A 59 -33.41 32.14 -10.42
C GLN A 59 -32.95 32.55 -11.82
N ALA A 60 -31.66 32.40 -12.14
CA ALA A 60 -31.11 32.80 -13.43
C ALA A 60 -31.57 31.95 -14.62
N CYS A 61 -32.00 30.70 -14.36
CA CYS A 61 -32.57 29.83 -15.38
C CYS A 61 -34.11 29.93 -15.45
N ASP A 62 -34.74 30.88 -14.74
CA ASP A 62 -36.20 31.02 -14.66
C ASP A 62 -36.93 29.70 -14.31
N GLY A 63 -36.28 28.84 -13.50
CA GLY A 63 -36.81 27.52 -13.17
C GLY A 63 -36.77 26.49 -14.30
N GLU A 64 -36.07 26.73 -15.40
CA GLU A 64 -35.92 25.79 -16.51
C GLU A 64 -35.06 24.58 -16.11
N VAL A 65 -35.74 23.53 -15.62
CA VAL A 65 -35.14 22.30 -15.08
C VAL A 65 -34.15 21.66 -16.04
N LYS A 66 -34.46 21.65 -17.34
CA LYS A 66 -33.59 21.04 -18.36
C LYS A 66 -32.23 21.74 -18.46
N ARG A 67 -32.22 23.07 -18.39
CA ARG A 67 -30.99 23.87 -18.44
C ARG A 67 -30.11 23.65 -17.22
N LEU A 68 -30.72 23.51 -16.03
CA LEU A 68 -30.02 23.18 -14.80
C LEU A 68 -29.43 21.77 -14.82
N TRP A 69 -30.19 20.81 -15.35
CA TRP A 69 -29.77 19.41 -15.46
C TRP A 69 -28.61 19.23 -16.46
N GLU A 70 -28.78 19.72 -17.69
CA GLU A 70 -27.82 19.50 -18.78
C GLU A 70 -26.62 20.45 -18.72
N GLY A 71 -26.83 21.71 -18.32
CA GLY A 71 -25.80 22.74 -18.33
C GLY A 71 -24.96 22.80 -17.06
N TYR A 72 -25.55 22.46 -15.91
CA TYR A 72 -24.92 22.62 -14.59
C TYR A 72 -24.91 21.35 -13.75
N GLY A 73 -25.56 20.27 -14.20
CA GLY A 73 -25.62 19.01 -13.47
C GLY A 73 -26.40 19.08 -12.15
N TYR A 74 -27.35 20.01 -12.00
CA TYR A 74 -28.15 20.12 -10.77
C TYR A 74 -29.56 19.55 -10.93
N ILE A 75 -30.00 18.86 -9.87
CA ILE A 75 -31.39 18.40 -9.75
C ILE A 75 -32.19 19.50 -9.05
N ALA A 76 -33.05 20.19 -9.81
CA ALA A 76 -33.79 21.38 -9.35
C ALA A 76 -34.76 21.08 -8.20
N ASP A 77 -35.46 19.96 -8.27
CA ASP A 77 -36.61 19.66 -7.41
C ASP A 77 -36.23 19.11 -6.02
N ILE A 78 -34.94 18.90 -5.76
CA ILE A 78 -34.46 18.30 -4.52
C ILE A 78 -33.52 19.27 -3.80
N LYS A 79 -33.81 19.53 -2.52
CA LYS A 79 -32.92 20.28 -1.63
C LYS A 79 -32.07 19.31 -0.82
N PRO A 80 -30.75 19.52 -0.71
CA PRO A 80 -29.93 18.72 0.19
C PRO A 80 -30.44 18.81 1.63
N PHE A 81 -30.31 17.73 2.41
CA PHE A 81 -30.74 17.73 3.80
C PHE A 81 -30.06 18.83 4.64
N THR A 82 -28.82 19.19 4.28
CA THR A 82 -28.05 20.26 4.92
C THR A 82 -28.61 21.66 4.70
N SER A 83 -29.55 21.88 3.76
CA SER A 83 -30.15 23.21 3.53
C SER A 83 -30.85 23.78 4.77
N HIS A 84 -31.27 22.93 5.71
CA HIS A 84 -31.91 23.33 6.95
C HIS A 84 -30.91 23.64 8.08
N PHE A 85 -29.62 23.38 7.86
CA PHE A 85 -28.57 23.56 8.85
C PHE A 85 -27.76 24.83 8.53
N PRO A 86 -27.84 25.88 9.37
CA PRO A 86 -27.22 27.19 9.06
C PRO A 86 -25.71 27.16 8.82
N TRP A 87 -25.05 26.13 9.34
CA TRP A 87 -23.60 25.98 9.33
C TRP A 87 -23.15 24.67 8.67
N ALA A 88 -24.00 24.02 7.88
CA ALA A 88 -23.62 22.83 7.13
C ALA A 88 -23.91 23.04 5.64
N ASN A 89 -22.88 23.02 4.83
CA ASN A 89 -23.00 23.08 3.39
C ASN A 89 -22.54 21.74 2.82
N ILE A 90 -23.46 20.93 2.27
CA ILE A 90 -23.10 19.58 1.82
C ILE A 90 -21.93 19.58 0.84
N TYR A 91 -21.87 20.56 -0.07
CA TYR A 91 -20.83 20.66 -1.08
C TYR A 91 -19.42 20.96 -0.49
N GLU A 92 -19.36 21.49 0.74
CA GLU A 92 -18.09 21.67 1.48
C GLU A 92 -17.76 20.44 2.34
N LEU A 93 -18.76 19.65 2.71
CA LEU A 93 -18.62 18.52 3.64
C LEU A 93 -18.33 17.20 2.92
N LEU A 94 -18.58 17.10 1.61
CA LEU A 94 -18.32 15.88 0.85
C LEU A 94 -16.81 15.71 0.63
N LEU A 95 -16.29 14.59 1.13
CA LEU A 95 -14.89 14.23 0.97
C LEU A 95 -14.66 13.31 -0.24
N PRO A 96 -13.55 13.47 -0.97
CA PRO A 96 -13.12 12.47 -1.93
C PRO A 96 -12.87 11.11 -1.24
N ASP A 97 -13.43 10.04 -1.80
CA ASP A 97 -13.33 8.69 -1.22
C ASP A 97 -12.19 7.88 -1.85
N LEU A 98 -11.20 7.51 -1.04
CA LEU A 98 -10.04 6.72 -1.50
C LEU A 98 -10.47 5.37 -2.09
N LEU A 99 -11.47 4.69 -1.51
CA LEU A 99 -11.80 3.34 -1.92
C LEU A 99 -12.58 3.32 -3.25
N HIS A 100 -13.67 4.07 -3.36
CA HIS A 100 -14.59 4.01 -4.49
C HIS A 100 -14.20 4.95 -5.62
N GLN A 101 -13.64 6.13 -5.32
CA GLN A 101 -13.23 7.07 -6.37
C GLN A 101 -11.82 6.76 -6.85
N VAL A 102 -10.83 6.67 -5.96
CA VAL A 102 -9.43 6.52 -6.33
C VAL A 102 -9.09 5.07 -6.71
N ILE A 103 -9.24 4.14 -5.77
CA ILE A 103 -8.77 2.74 -5.96
C ILE A 103 -9.69 1.95 -6.89
N LYS A 104 -11.01 1.99 -6.71
CA LYS A 104 -11.94 1.30 -7.61
C LYS A 104 -12.18 2.10 -8.88
N GLY A 105 -12.48 3.39 -8.76
CA GLY A 105 -12.81 4.23 -9.90
C GLY A 105 -11.62 4.45 -10.82
N THR A 106 -10.63 5.21 -10.36
CA THR A 106 -9.50 5.63 -11.20
C THR A 106 -8.58 4.47 -11.53
N PHE A 107 -8.14 3.67 -10.55
CA PHE A 107 -7.22 2.57 -10.86
C PHE A 107 -7.89 1.42 -11.60
N LYS A 108 -8.86 0.75 -10.95
CA LYS A 108 -9.46 -0.48 -11.50
C LYS A 108 -10.34 -0.21 -12.71
N ASP A 109 -11.32 0.68 -12.60
CA ASP A 109 -12.35 0.84 -13.63
C ASP A 109 -11.85 1.69 -14.80
N HIS A 110 -10.88 2.59 -14.59
CA HIS A 110 -10.28 3.41 -15.64
C HIS A 110 -8.93 2.87 -16.09
N LEU A 111 -7.86 3.08 -15.32
CA LEU A 111 -6.48 2.83 -15.78
C LEU A 111 -6.25 1.37 -16.24
N VAL A 112 -6.64 0.38 -15.43
CA VAL A 112 -6.52 -1.04 -15.81
C VAL A 112 -7.36 -1.38 -17.04
N SER A 113 -8.55 -0.78 -17.17
CA SER A 113 -9.42 -0.97 -18.33
C SER A 113 -8.80 -0.37 -19.60
N TRP A 114 -8.19 0.79 -19.50
CA TRP A 114 -7.56 1.49 -20.62
C TRP A 114 -6.31 0.79 -21.13
N ILE A 115 -5.49 0.21 -20.25
CA ILE A 115 -4.37 -0.64 -20.67
C ILE A 115 -4.87 -1.86 -21.45
N LYS A 116 -5.97 -2.49 -21.02
CA LYS A 116 -6.60 -3.59 -21.78
C LYS A 116 -7.12 -3.11 -23.13
N ALA A 117 -7.73 -1.93 -23.19
CA ALA A 117 -8.19 -1.34 -24.43
C ALA A 117 -7.03 -1.07 -25.39
N TYR A 118 -5.91 -0.55 -24.90
CA TYR A 118 -4.69 -0.39 -25.67
C TYR A 118 -4.19 -1.71 -26.26
N PHE A 119 -4.11 -2.78 -25.48
CA PHE A 119 -3.69 -4.07 -26.04
C PHE A 119 -4.62 -4.56 -27.15
N LYS A 120 -5.93 -4.31 -27.07
CA LYS A 120 -6.87 -4.68 -28.14
C LYS A 120 -6.62 -3.94 -29.45
N THR A 121 -6.00 -2.76 -29.43
CA THR A 121 -5.65 -2.03 -30.67
C THR A 121 -4.36 -2.52 -31.31
N GLN A 122 -3.56 -3.33 -30.59
CA GLN A 122 -2.28 -3.83 -31.08
C GLN A 122 -2.46 -5.14 -31.89
N PRO A 123 -1.68 -5.35 -32.98
CA PRO A 123 -1.74 -6.58 -33.78
C PRO A 123 -1.48 -7.87 -32.97
N ASN A 124 -0.62 -7.80 -31.95
CA ASN A 124 -0.27 -8.89 -31.05
C ASN A 124 -0.90 -8.75 -29.65
N GLY A 125 -2.04 -8.05 -29.55
CA GLY A 125 -2.70 -7.69 -28.30
C GLY A 125 -2.91 -8.84 -27.31
N SER A 126 -3.39 -9.99 -27.78
CA SER A 126 -3.61 -11.17 -26.93
C SER A 126 -2.31 -11.68 -26.30
N ARG A 127 -1.19 -11.61 -27.02
CA ARG A 127 0.13 -12.00 -26.52
C ARG A 127 0.65 -11.01 -25.49
N LEU A 128 0.48 -9.70 -25.72
CA LEU A 128 0.85 -8.66 -24.75
C LEU A 128 0.06 -8.79 -23.44
N LEU A 129 -1.23 -9.08 -23.55
CA LEU A 129 -2.10 -9.28 -22.40
C LEU A 129 -1.68 -10.52 -21.59
N ALA A 130 -1.41 -11.64 -22.26
CA ALA A 130 -0.90 -12.86 -21.62
C ALA A 130 0.47 -12.64 -20.97
N GLU A 131 1.34 -11.85 -21.60
CA GLU A 131 2.64 -11.48 -21.05
C GLU A 131 2.51 -10.62 -19.78
N MET A 132 1.61 -9.63 -19.77
CA MET A 132 1.31 -8.85 -18.57
C MET A 132 0.79 -9.76 -17.44
N ASP A 133 -0.15 -10.66 -17.75
CA ASP A 133 -0.71 -11.60 -16.77
C ASP A 133 0.36 -12.58 -16.24
N ARG A 134 1.28 -13.03 -17.09
CA ARG A 134 2.45 -13.83 -16.71
C ARG A 134 3.38 -13.08 -15.77
N ARG A 135 3.66 -11.79 -16.05
CA ARG A 135 4.49 -10.94 -15.18
C ARG A 135 3.85 -10.69 -13.81
N ILE A 136 2.54 -10.48 -13.78
CA ILE A 136 1.77 -10.37 -12.53
C ILE A 136 1.87 -11.67 -11.72
N ALA A 137 1.75 -12.84 -12.38
CA ALA A 137 1.86 -14.13 -11.73
C ALA A 137 3.29 -14.46 -11.25
N ALA A 138 4.30 -13.94 -11.95
CA ALA A 138 5.71 -14.10 -11.62
C ALA A 138 6.19 -13.14 -10.51
N ALA A 139 5.35 -12.21 -10.05
CA ALA A 139 5.70 -11.33 -8.94
C ALA A 139 6.09 -12.15 -7.71
N HIS A 140 7.27 -11.85 -7.16
CA HIS A 140 7.81 -12.62 -6.04
C HIS A 140 6.86 -12.54 -4.84
N PRO A 141 6.61 -13.65 -4.14
CA PRO A 141 5.77 -13.61 -2.95
C PRO A 141 6.34 -12.66 -1.89
N PHE A 142 5.47 -11.82 -1.34
CA PHE A 142 5.79 -10.93 -0.21
C PHE A 142 4.70 -11.07 0.86
N ALA A 143 5.06 -10.89 2.13
CA ALA A 143 4.08 -10.92 3.21
C ALA A 143 3.01 -9.82 3.01
N GLY A 144 1.73 -10.14 3.14
CA GLY A 144 0.66 -9.16 2.88
C GLY A 144 0.43 -8.80 1.39
N LEU A 145 1.21 -9.32 0.45
CA LEU A 145 0.92 -9.22 -0.99
C LEU A 145 0.07 -10.43 -1.43
N ARG A 146 -1.13 -10.15 -1.95
CA ARG A 146 -1.97 -11.19 -2.53
C ARG A 146 -1.32 -11.75 -3.79
N ARG A 147 -1.25 -13.08 -3.91
CA ARG A 147 -0.75 -13.75 -5.13
C ARG A 147 -1.81 -13.79 -6.22
N PHE A 148 -1.33 -13.79 -7.46
CA PHE A 148 -2.14 -13.75 -8.68
C PHE A 148 -1.71 -14.85 -9.66
N PRO A 149 -1.91 -16.15 -9.34
CA PRO A 149 -1.41 -17.25 -10.16
C PRO A 149 -2.01 -17.25 -11.58
N GLU A 150 -3.23 -16.74 -11.75
CA GLU A 150 -3.91 -16.57 -13.05
C GLU A 150 -3.83 -15.10 -13.55
N GLY A 151 -2.86 -14.33 -13.05
CA GLY A 151 -2.76 -12.90 -13.32
C GLY A 151 -3.98 -12.12 -12.83
N ARG A 152 -4.50 -11.22 -13.66
CA ARG A 152 -5.63 -10.35 -13.31
C ARG A 152 -7.01 -11.02 -13.36
N ASN A 153 -7.11 -12.34 -13.61
CA ASN A 153 -8.38 -13.02 -13.81
C ASN A 153 -9.07 -13.32 -12.47
N PHE A 154 -9.69 -12.30 -11.88
CA PHE A 154 -10.44 -12.44 -10.63
C PHE A 154 -11.86 -12.95 -10.89
N LYS A 155 -12.24 -14.05 -10.21
CA LYS A 155 -13.66 -14.46 -10.11
C LYS A 155 -14.53 -13.37 -9.46
N GLN A 156 -13.97 -12.63 -8.49
CA GLN A 156 -14.62 -11.47 -7.87
C GLN A 156 -13.57 -10.39 -7.56
N TRP A 157 -13.75 -9.20 -8.13
CA TRP A 157 -12.80 -8.10 -7.95
C TRP A 157 -13.15 -7.25 -6.72
N THR A 158 -12.38 -7.42 -5.62
CA THR A 158 -12.56 -6.66 -4.36
C THR A 158 -11.63 -5.44 -4.27
N GLY A 159 -11.84 -4.58 -3.26
CA GLY A 159 -10.93 -3.45 -2.99
C GLY A 159 -9.51 -3.90 -2.66
N ASP A 160 -9.37 -4.97 -1.88
CA ASP A 160 -8.06 -5.55 -1.55
C ASP A 160 -7.38 -6.17 -2.77
N SER A 161 -8.17 -6.72 -3.69
CA SER A 161 -7.66 -7.20 -4.98
C SER A 161 -7.05 -6.05 -5.79
N SER A 162 -7.72 -4.89 -5.84
CA SER A 162 -7.18 -3.68 -6.47
C SER A 162 -5.89 -3.21 -5.79
N LYS A 163 -5.88 -3.06 -4.47
CA LYS A 163 -4.70 -2.60 -3.71
C LYS A 163 -3.49 -3.51 -3.92
N ALA A 164 -3.70 -4.83 -3.88
CA ALA A 164 -2.62 -5.78 -4.12
C ALA A 164 -2.15 -5.75 -5.58
N LEU A 165 -3.05 -5.57 -6.55
CA LEU A 165 -2.66 -5.42 -7.95
C LEU A 165 -1.85 -4.14 -8.17
N MET A 166 -2.23 -3.02 -7.55
CA MET A 166 -1.49 -1.75 -7.63
C MET A 166 0.01 -1.91 -7.30
N LYS A 167 0.33 -2.75 -6.32
CA LYS A 167 1.72 -3.02 -5.88
C LYS A 167 2.58 -3.71 -6.96
N VAL A 168 1.98 -4.44 -7.90
CA VAL A 168 2.70 -5.22 -8.93
C VAL A 168 2.40 -4.78 -10.37
N PHE A 169 1.47 -3.86 -10.56
CA PHE A 169 0.96 -3.51 -11.89
C PHE A 169 1.99 -2.76 -12.74
N LEU A 170 2.72 -1.83 -12.14
CA LEU A 170 3.67 -0.97 -12.85
C LEU A 170 4.82 -1.76 -13.53
N PRO A 171 5.54 -2.67 -12.85
CA PRO A 171 6.54 -3.50 -13.52
C PRO A 171 5.92 -4.49 -14.52
N ALA A 172 4.67 -4.91 -14.32
CA ALA A 172 3.99 -5.83 -15.23
C ALA A 172 3.70 -5.21 -16.61
N ILE A 173 3.49 -3.89 -16.69
CA ILE A 173 3.18 -3.19 -17.95
C ILE A 173 4.39 -2.51 -18.60
N ALA A 174 5.48 -2.31 -17.85
CA ALA A 174 6.67 -1.63 -18.33
C ALA A 174 7.25 -2.32 -19.59
N GLY A 175 7.45 -1.56 -20.66
CA GLY A 175 7.90 -2.09 -21.96
C GLY A 175 6.85 -2.86 -22.76
N LEU A 176 5.62 -3.03 -22.26
CA LEU A 176 4.48 -3.58 -23.01
C LEU A 176 3.57 -2.49 -23.56
N VAL A 177 3.57 -1.31 -22.92
CA VAL A 177 2.80 -0.12 -23.31
C VAL A 177 3.74 1.07 -23.44
N PRO A 178 3.32 2.17 -24.12
CA PRO A 178 4.13 3.36 -24.26
C PRO A 178 4.53 3.95 -22.90
N ASP A 179 5.75 4.46 -22.80
CA ASP A 179 6.29 5.02 -21.55
C ASP A 179 5.40 6.11 -20.94
N GLY A 180 4.70 6.89 -21.78
CA GLY A 180 3.73 7.89 -21.32
C GLY A 180 2.60 7.29 -20.46
N MET A 181 2.07 6.12 -20.84
CA MET A 181 1.05 5.42 -20.07
C MET A 181 1.62 4.87 -18.75
N VAL A 182 2.85 4.35 -18.78
CA VAL A 182 3.54 3.87 -17.57
C VAL A 182 3.77 5.03 -16.60
N ARG A 183 4.24 6.18 -17.09
CA ARG A 183 4.46 7.40 -16.28
C ARG A 183 3.16 7.95 -15.70
N ALA A 184 2.05 7.89 -16.44
CA ALA A 184 0.74 8.27 -15.92
C ALA A 184 0.33 7.39 -14.74
N ILE A 185 0.45 6.06 -14.89
CA ILE A 185 0.13 5.12 -13.81
C ILE A 185 1.10 5.29 -12.63
N SER A 186 2.39 5.52 -12.89
CA SER A 186 3.39 5.82 -11.86
C SER A 186 3.00 7.04 -11.03
N ALA A 187 2.66 8.15 -11.69
CA ALA A 187 2.22 9.37 -11.00
C ALA A 187 0.94 9.14 -10.20
N PHE A 188 -0.01 8.37 -10.73
CA PHE A 188 -1.22 8.00 -10.00
C PHE A 188 -0.95 7.12 -8.77
N LEU A 189 -0.03 6.15 -8.86
CA LEU A 189 0.34 5.32 -7.71
C LEU A 189 1.05 6.13 -6.63
N GLU A 190 1.89 7.09 -7.02
CA GLU A 190 2.52 8.04 -6.11
C GLU A 190 1.50 8.95 -5.43
N PHE A 191 0.49 9.42 -6.16
CA PHE A 191 -0.65 10.13 -5.59
C PHE A 191 -1.29 9.28 -4.48
N CYS A 192 -1.63 8.02 -4.80
CA CYS A 192 -2.23 7.11 -3.83
C CYS A 192 -1.37 6.92 -2.59
N TYR A 193 -0.04 6.87 -2.74
CA TYR A 193 0.87 6.75 -1.62
C TYR A 193 0.82 7.99 -0.71
N LEU A 194 0.93 9.20 -1.28
CA LEU A 194 0.95 10.45 -0.53
C LEU A 194 -0.35 10.72 0.23
N VAL A 195 -1.51 10.49 -0.40
CA VAL A 195 -2.81 10.70 0.27
C VAL A 195 -3.15 9.62 1.30
N CYS A 196 -2.39 8.52 1.32
CA CYS A 196 -2.45 7.48 2.34
C CYS A 196 -1.48 7.71 3.50
N CYS A 197 -0.80 8.86 3.59
CA CYS A 197 0.02 9.18 4.77
C CYS A 197 -0.86 9.51 5.99
N SER A 198 -0.43 9.04 7.17
CA SER A 198 -1.07 9.34 8.46
C SER A 198 -0.94 10.79 8.86
N GLU A 199 0.16 11.41 8.45
CA GLU A 199 0.52 12.81 8.66
C GLU A 199 0.87 13.43 7.31
N ILE A 200 0.29 14.59 7.05
CA ILE A 200 0.46 15.28 5.78
C ILE A 200 0.95 16.70 6.10
N SER A 201 2.24 16.92 5.84
CA SER A 201 2.88 18.23 5.98
C SER A 201 2.54 19.12 4.77
N LYS A 202 2.91 20.40 4.86
CA LYS A 202 2.80 21.32 3.73
C LYS A 202 3.58 20.83 2.50
N ASP A 203 4.78 20.29 2.70
CA ASP A 203 5.59 19.74 1.62
C ASP A 203 4.90 18.55 0.93
N ILE A 204 4.26 17.66 1.70
CA ILE A 204 3.46 16.56 1.13
C ILE A 204 2.24 17.09 0.36
N LEU A 205 1.58 18.16 0.83
CA LEU A 205 0.48 18.81 0.10
C LEU A 205 0.93 19.37 -1.26
N ASP A 206 2.09 20.03 -1.28
CA ASP A 206 2.68 20.57 -2.51
C ASP A 206 3.06 19.43 -3.48
N GLN A 207 3.59 18.32 -2.94
CA GLN A 207 3.86 17.10 -3.71
C GLN A 207 2.58 16.47 -4.30
N ILE A 208 1.48 16.41 -3.54
CA ILE A 208 0.19 15.89 -4.01
C ILE A 208 -0.29 16.69 -5.22
N GLU A 209 -0.24 18.01 -5.17
CA GLU A 209 -0.66 18.87 -6.28
C GLU A 209 0.25 18.68 -7.51
N ALA A 210 1.56 18.67 -7.32
CA ALA A 210 2.53 18.43 -8.39
C ALA A 210 2.34 17.06 -9.07
N VAL A 211 2.04 16.02 -8.28
CA VAL A 211 1.75 14.67 -8.77
C VAL A 211 0.44 14.60 -9.55
N VAL A 212 -0.62 15.30 -9.10
CA VAL A 212 -1.90 15.36 -9.83
C VAL A 212 -1.71 16.03 -11.19
N THR A 213 -0.97 17.15 -11.23
CA THR A 213 -0.59 17.81 -12.49
C THR A 213 0.19 16.87 -13.40
N ARG A 214 1.22 16.18 -12.86
CA ARG A 214 2.00 15.21 -13.61
C ARG A 214 1.15 14.04 -14.14
N PHE A 215 0.19 13.56 -13.36
CA PHE A 215 -0.75 12.53 -13.81
C PHE A 215 -1.59 13.01 -15.00
N HIS A 216 -2.15 14.21 -14.91
CA HIS A 216 -2.94 14.81 -15.99
C HIS A 216 -2.09 15.04 -17.25
N ASP A 217 -0.87 15.53 -17.11
CA ASP A 217 0.02 15.73 -18.25
C ASP A 217 0.34 14.41 -18.96
N LYS A 218 0.65 13.35 -18.20
CA LYS A 218 1.08 12.07 -18.79
C LYS A 218 -0.08 11.24 -19.31
N HIS A 219 -1.28 11.35 -18.72
CA HIS A 219 -2.42 10.58 -19.19
C HIS A 219 -2.93 11.02 -20.57
N THR A 220 -2.51 12.19 -21.08
CA THR A 220 -2.83 12.66 -22.44
C THR A 220 -2.33 11.70 -23.53
N THR A 221 -1.30 10.91 -23.24
CA THR A 221 -0.86 9.78 -24.08
C THR A 221 -2.03 8.86 -24.46
N LEU A 222 -3.03 8.69 -23.60
CA LEU A 222 -4.20 7.86 -23.91
C LEU A 222 -5.09 8.47 -25.01
N LEU A 223 -5.09 9.80 -25.16
CA LEU A 223 -5.75 10.49 -26.28
C LEU A 223 -4.98 10.26 -27.58
N GLU A 224 -3.65 10.41 -27.53
CA GLU A 224 -2.76 10.23 -28.69
C GLU A 224 -2.93 8.85 -29.34
N TYR A 225 -3.11 7.82 -28.52
CA TYR A 225 -3.33 6.43 -28.96
C TYR A 225 -4.82 6.09 -29.19
N GLY A 226 -5.73 7.07 -29.13
CA GLY A 226 -7.17 6.87 -29.39
C GLY A 226 -7.89 5.98 -28.38
N ILE A 227 -7.34 5.82 -27.17
CA ILE A 227 -7.94 5.01 -26.10
C ILE A 227 -9.07 5.78 -25.41
N ARG A 228 -9.00 7.11 -25.44
CA ARG A 228 -9.97 8.03 -24.84
C ARG A 228 -10.16 9.25 -25.73
N ASP A 229 -11.37 9.80 -25.71
CA ASP A 229 -11.69 11.08 -26.36
C ASP A 229 -11.55 12.28 -25.40
N ASN A 230 -11.75 12.05 -24.11
CA ASN A 230 -11.65 13.07 -23.05
C ASN A 230 -11.47 12.43 -21.65
N PHE A 231 -11.26 13.28 -20.65
CA PHE A 231 -11.15 12.90 -19.23
C PHE A 231 -12.25 13.52 -18.35
N LEU A 232 -13.47 13.68 -18.89
CA LEU A 232 -14.64 14.16 -18.14
C LEU A 232 -15.17 13.05 -17.20
N LEU A 233 -14.35 12.69 -16.22
CA LEU A 233 -14.54 11.54 -15.34
C LEU A 233 -14.54 12.03 -13.89
N PRO A 234 -15.71 12.15 -13.24
CA PRO A 234 -15.82 12.72 -11.89
C PRO A 234 -14.92 12.07 -10.84
N ARG A 235 -14.71 10.75 -10.94
CA ARG A 235 -13.84 10.01 -10.02
C ARG A 235 -12.34 10.30 -10.21
N GLN A 236 -11.91 10.70 -11.40
CA GLN A 236 -10.56 11.20 -11.63
C GLN A 236 -10.45 12.68 -11.32
N HIS A 237 -11.49 13.46 -11.66
CA HIS A 237 -11.53 14.87 -11.31
C HIS A 237 -11.43 15.10 -9.79
N SER A 238 -11.97 14.18 -8.97
CA SER A 238 -11.91 14.30 -7.51
C SER A 238 -10.49 14.30 -6.93
N LEU A 239 -9.48 13.87 -7.69
CA LEU A 239 -8.06 13.97 -7.30
C LEU A 239 -7.67 15.43 -7.01
N ASN A 240 -8.24 16.39 -7.74
CA ASN A 240 -7.97 17.83 -7.55
C ASN A 240 -8.50 18.37 -6.21
N HIS A 241 -9.43 17.68 -5.56
CA HIS A 241 -10.04 18.16 -4.32
C HIS A 241 -9.27 17.73 -3.07
N TYR A 242 -8.33 16.77 -3.18
CA TYR A 242 -7.63 16.24 -2.02
C TYR A 242 -6.82 17.29 -1.26
N HIS A 243 -6.13 18.21 -1.94
CA HIS A 243 -5.35 19.26 -1.27
C HIS A 243 -6.21 20.08 -0.30
N ILE A 244 -7.32 20.64 -0.80
CA ILE A 244 -8.25 21.46 -0.02
C ILE A 244 -8.94 20.60 1.05
N SER A 245 -9.39 19.39 0.69
CA SER A 245 -10.03 18.48 1.64
C SER A 245 -9.13 18.12 2.81
N ILE A 246 -7.83 17.91 2.58
CA ILE A 246 -6.87 17.60 3.65
C ILE A 246 -6.68 18.80 4.58
N GLN A 247 -6.55 20.02 4.04
CA GLN A 247 -6.45 21.23 4.85
C GLN A 247 -7.68 21.45 5.73
N MET A 248 -8.87 21.14 5.20
CA MET A 248 -10.14 21.36 5.89
C MET A 248 -10.46 20.28 6.93
N PHE A 249 -10.11 19.01 6.66
CA PHE A 249 -10.62 17.87 7.42
C PHE A 249 -9.53 16.93 7.95
N GLY A 250 -8.26 17.17 7.63
CA GLY A 250 -7.14 16.32 8.03
C GLY A 250 -6.96 15.12 7.09
N THR A 251 -6.25 14.10 7.58
CA THR A 251 -5.75 13.03 6.71
C THR A 251 -6.87 12.10 6.20
N PRO A 252 -6.88 11.72 4.90
CA PRO A 252 -8.00 11.01 4.30
C PRO A 252 -8.19 9.58 4.83
N ASN A 253 -7.12 8.97 5.34
CA ASN A 253 -7.15 7.62 5.90
C ASN A 253 -8.18 7.44 7.01
N ARG A 254 -8.44 8.50 7.80
CA ARG A 254 -9.42 8.47 8.90
C ARG A 254 -10.84 8.76 8.44
N LEU A 255 -11.03 9.14 7.17
CA LEU A 255 -12.27 9.66 6.62
C LEU A 255 -12.69 8.94 5.33
N CYS A 256 -12.19 7.71 5.12
CA CYS A 256 -12.52 6.90 3.96
C CYS A 256 -13.64 5.89 4.26
N SER A 257 -14.46 5.58 3.25
CA SER A 257 -15.51 4.57 3.32
C SER A 257 -14.99 3.15 3.61
N SER A 258 -13.67 2.92 3.59
CA SER A 258 -13.10 1.64 4.01
C SER A 258 -13.36 1.35 5.49
N ILE A 259 -13.38 2.38 6.34
CA ILE A 259 -13.65 2.25 7.78
C ILE A 259 -15.10 1.79 7.99
N THR A 260 -16.05 2.51 7.40
CA THR A 260 -17.47 2.17 7.52
C THR A 260 -17.76 0.81 6.90
N LYS A 261 -17.12 0.47 5.78
CA LYS A 261 -17.24 -0.85 5.15
C LYS A 261 -16.68 -1.98 6.02
N SER A 262 -15.52 -1.78 6.66
CA SER A 262 -14.94 -2.78 7.57
C SER A 262 -15.85 -3.03 8.76
N LYS A 263 -16.36 -1.95 9.38
CA LYS A 263 -17.34 -2.06 10.46
C LYS A 263 -18.65 -2.70 9.98
N HIS A 264 -19.14 -2.39 8.78
CA HIS A 264 -20.32 -3.05 8.23
C HIS A 264 -20.09 -4.56 7.99
N ILE A 265 -18.87 -5.00 7.69
CA ILE A 265 -18.59 -6.44 7.62
C ILE A 265 -18.79 -7.07 9.00
N LYS A 266 -18.08 -6.54 10.01
CA LYS A 266 -18.10 -7.07 11.38
C LYS A 266 -19.42 -6.90 12.12
N ALA A 267 -20.10 -5.76 11.95
CA ALA A 267 -21.31 -5.43 12.69
C ALA A 267 -22.61 -5.83 11.98
N VAL A 268 -22.55 -6.15 10.68
CA VAL A 268 -23.74 -6.48 9.90
C VAL A 268 -23.57 -7.80 9.15
N LYS A 269 -22.55 -7.95 8.30
CA LYS A 269 -22.45 -9.11 7.40
C LYS A 269 -22.10 -10.41 8.12
N GLU A 270 -21.15 -10.36 9.04
CA GLU A 270 -20.72 -11.52 9.83
C GLU A 270 -21.83 -11.96 10.80
N PRO A 271 -22.39 -11.06 11.65
CA PRO A 271 -23.52 -11.40 12.51
C PRO A 271 -24.74 -11.90 11.72
N TYR A 272 -25.04 -11.31 10.56
CA TYR A 272 -26.12 -11.79 9.71
C TYR A 272 -25.86 -13.22 9.19
N ARG A 273 -24.63 -13.54 8.79
CA ARG A 273 -24.23 -14.90 8.36
C ARG A 273 -24.23 -15.91 9.50
N HIS A 274 -23.97 -15.47 10.73
CA HIS A 274 -24.01 -16.32 11.93
C HIS A 274 -25.43 -16.50 12.47
N SER A 275 -26.34 -15.58 12.16
CA SER A 275 -27.74 -15.69 12.55
C SER A 275 -28.42 -16.90 11.91
N SER A 276 -29.55 -17.30 12.48
CA SER A 276 -30.45 -18.28 11.86
C SER A 276 -31.23 -17.72 10.66
N HIS A 277 -30.99 -16.45 10.29
CA HIS A 277 -31.72 -15.66 9.29
C HIS A 277 -33.21 -15.44 9.62
N TRP A 278 -33.74 -16.01 10.71
CA TRP A 278 -35.06 -15.75 11.27
C TRP A 278 -34.92 -14.76 12.43
N GLU A 279 -35.64 -13.63 12.40
CA GLU A 279 -35.49 -12.53 13.38
C GLU A 279 -34.02 -12.10 13.62
N ALA A 280 -33.25 -12.05 12.54
CA ALA A 280 -31.79 -11.90 12.56
C ALA A 280 -31.30 -10.66 13.31
N LEU A 281 -32.07 -9.56 13.34
CA LEU A 281 -31.64 -8.31 13.98
C LEU A 281 -31.35 -8.47 15.48
N GLY A 282 -32.17 -9.23 16.21
CA GLY A 282 -31.94 -9.48 17.64
C GLY A 282 -30.66 -10.28 17.87
N GLN A 283 -30.46 -11.34 17.08
CA GLN A 283 -29.26 -12.19 17.12
C GLN A 283 -27.99 -11.43 16.73
N MET A 284 -28.10 -10.51 15.77
CA MET A 284 -26.97 -9.69 15.33
C MET A 284 -26.49 -8.70 16.40
N LEU A 285 -27.39 -8.21 17.26
CA LEU A 285 -27.05 -7.26 18.32
C LEU A 285 -26.29 -7.94 19.47
N GLU A 286 -26.55 -9.22 19.75
CA GLU A 286 -25.87 -9.99 20.80
C GLU A 286 -24.41 -10.34 20.43
N ASP A 287 -24.10 -10.50 19.15
CA ASP A 287 -22.76 -10.89 18.63
C ASP A 287 -21.75 -9.73 18.65
N VAL A 288 -22.22 -8.47 18.60
CA VAL A 288 -21.37 -7.28 18.45
C VAL A 288 -20.71 -6.83 19.77
N ASP A 289 -21.23 -7.22 20.92
CA ASP A 289 -20.78 -6.74 22.25
C ASP A 289 -19.54 -7.46 22.82
N ALA A 290 -18.92 -8.41 22.08
CA ALA A 290 -17.94 -9.36 22.64
C ALA A 290 -16.44 -9.11 22.32
N GLU A 291 -16.07 -8.12 21.50
CA GLU A 291 -14.67 -7.94 21.04
C GLU A 291 -14.14 -6.52 21.28
N ASP A 292 -13.31 -6.30 22.31
CA ASP A 292 -12.32 -5.21 22.35
C ASP A 292 -11.19 -5.50 23.36
N ALA A 293 -9.93 -5.61 22.88
CA ALA A 293 -8.73 -5.55 23.72
C ALA A 293 -7.53 -4.98 22.92
N GLU A 294 -6.94 -3.89 23.44
CA GLU A 294 -5.81 -3.15 22.89
C GLU A 294 -4.44 -3.68 23.36
N GLY A 295 -3.39 -3.43 22.57
CA GLY A 295 -1.99 -3.74 22.89
C GLY A 295 -1.02 -2.66 22.39
N SER A 296 0.00 -2.37 23.21
CA SER A 296 0.94 -1.24 23.07
C SER A 296 2.12 -1.49 22.12
N ALA A 297 2.73 -0.38 21.67
CA ALA A 297 3.84 -0.33 20.72
C ALA A 297 5.20 -0.70 21.33
N LEU A 298 6.02 -1.42 20.57
CA LEU A 298 7.46 -1.66 20.80
C LEU A 298 8.24 -1.32 19.52
N TRP A 299 9.47 -0.86 19.68
CA TRP A 299 10.42 -0.66 18.57
C TRP A 299 10.68 -1.98 17.83
N GLY A 300 10.98 -1.91 16.52
CA GLY A 300 11.05 -3.08 15.65
C GLY A 300 11.98 -4.20 16.13
N ASP A 301 11.59 -5.45 15.90
CA ASP A 301 12.26 -6.66 16.40
C ASP A 301 12.11 -7.83 15.42
N VAL A 302 13.13 -8.67 15.27
CA VAL A 302 13.10 -9.88 14.44
C VAL A 302 13.27 -11.12 15.30
N GLN A 303 12.26 -11.99 15.30
CA GLN A 303 12.23 -13.18 16.15
C GLN A 303 12.16 -14.46 15.33
N LEU A 304 13.04 -15.42 15.64
CA LEU A 304 12.94 -16.79 15.18
C LEU A 304 11.88 -17.56 16.00
N PRO A 305 11.16 -18.52 15.39
CA PRO A 305 10.15 -19.30 16.08
C PRO A 305 10.79 -20.23 17.13
N LYS A 306 10.01 -20.58 18.16
CA LYS A 306 10.50 -21.48 19.24
C LYS A 306 10.87 -22.88 18.76
N ARG A 307 10.22 -23.37 17.70
CA ARG A 307 10.46 -24.70 17.13
C ARG A 307 11.40 -24.59 15.93
N THR A 308 12.41 -25.44 15.91
CA THR A 308 13.34 -25.60 14.80
C THR A 308 12.69 -26.42 13.68
N ALA A 309 13.19 -26.25 12.46
CA ALA A 309 12.88 -27.13 11.35
C ALA A 309 13.45 -28.53 11.62
N SER A 310 12.70 -29.57 11.21
CA SER A 310 13.15 -30.97 11.28
C SER A 310 13.84 -31.39 9.99
N GLY A 311 14.67 -32.44 10.06
CA GLY A 311 15.34 -32.99 8.88
C GLY A 311 16.67 -32.32 8.51
N TYR A 312 17.11 -31.31 9.27
CA TYR A 312 18.41 -30.66 9.08
C TYR A 312 19.48 -31.24 10.02
N PRO A 313 20.73 -31.40 9.54
CA PRO A 313 21.86 -31.71 10.41
C PRO A 313 22.13 -30.59 11.43
N CYS A 314 22.76 -30.97 12.55
CA CYS A 314 22.99 -30.05 13.66
C CYS A 314 24.44 -29.56 13.81
N THR A 315 25.36 -29.98 12.95
CA THR A 315 26.74 -29.46 12.89
C THR A 315 26.92 -28.62 11.62
N VAL A 316 27.86 -27.68 11.64
CA VAL A 316 28.08 -26.74 10.52
C VAL A 316 28.50 -27.48 9.25
N GLU A 317 29.41 -28.45 9.36
CA GLU A 317 29.96 -29.20 8.22
C GLU A 317 28.88 -30.06 7.57
N ALA A 318 28.10 -30.78 8.39
CA ALA A 318 27.02 -31.62 7.90
C ALA A 318 25.88 -30.78 7.29
N LEU A 319 25.58 -29.61 7.87
CA LEU A 319 24.59 -28.68 7.33
C LEU A 319 25.07 -28.09 5.99
N SER A 320 26.34 -27.71 5.88
CA SER A 320 26.95 -27.20 4.65
C SER A 320 26.84 -28.23 3.51
N ALA A 321 27.14 -29.51 3.81
CA ALA A 321 26.98 -30.61 2.86
C ALA A 321 25.51 -30.85 2.47
N HIS A 322 24.59 -30.79 3.44
CA HIS A 322 23.15 -30.98 3.21
C HIS A 322 22.52 -29.87 2.36
N LEU A 323 22.98 -28.62 2.52
CA LEU A 323 22.52 -27.46 1.76
C LEU A 323 23.23 -27.32 0.40
N HIS A 324 24.22 -28.16 0.11
CA HIS A 324 25.10 -28.02 -1.05
C HIS A 324 25.78 -26.64 -1.11
N ASN A 325 26.10 -26.06 0.05
CA ASN A 325 26.77 -24.77 0.18
C ASN A 325 28.03 -24.94 1.04
N PRO A 326 29.20 -25.22 0.43
CA PRO A 326 30.44 -25.45 1.17
C PRO A 326 30.97 -24.21 1.88
N ALA A 327 30.60 -23.01 1.42
CA ALA A 327 31.04 -21.73 1.98
C ALA A 327 30.27 -21.34 3.26
N LEU A 328 29.24 -22.08 3.66
CA LEU A 328 28.46 -21.76 4.86
C LEU A 328 29.32 -21.68 6.13
N SER A 329 30.31 -22.57 6.26
CA SER A 329 31.25 -22.53 7.39
C SER A 329 32.05 -21.23 7.40
N GLU A 330 32.55 -20.82 6.24
CA GLU A 330 33.32 -19.59 6.05
C GLU A 330 32.49 -18.35 6.42
N TYR A 331 31.20 -18.34 6.03
CA TYR A 331 30.29 -17.25 6.40
C TYR A 331 30.09 -17.15 7.92
N ILE A 332 29.99 -18.28 8.64
CA ILE A 332 29.86 -18.25 10.11
C ILE A 332 31.16 -17.73 10.76
N HIS A 333 32.32 -18.16 10.26
CA HIS A 333 33.62 -17.68 10.74
C HIS A 333 33.77 -16.17 10.61
N ARG A 334 33.43 -15.63 9.44
CA ARG A 334 33.53 -14.19 9.14
C ARG A 334 32.51 -13.37 9.92
N PHE A 335 31.26 -13.84 10.00
CA PHE A 335 30.23 -13.24 10.85
C PHE A 335 30.71 -13.14 12.32
N LEU A 336 31.27 -14.22 12.88
CA LEU A 336 31.76 -14.22 14.26
C LEU A 336 32.94 -13.25 14.47
N TYR A 337 33.80 -13.09 13.46
CA TYR A 337 34.86 -12.10 13.50
C TYR A 337 34.29 -10.68 13.59
N ASP A 338 33.32 -10.34 12.74
CA ASP A 338 32.69 -9.01 12.73
C ASP A 338 31.98 -8.70 14.05
N GLN A 339 31.29 -9.69 14.63
CA GLN A 339 30.67 -9.55 15.95
C GLN A 339 31.68 -9.29 17.08
N GLN A 340 32.92 -9.77 16.95
CA GLN A 340 33.98 -9.57 17.94
C GLN A 340 34.82 -8.31 17.66
N ASN A 341 34.78 -7.79 16.43
CA ASN A 341 35.60 -6.66 15.97
C ASN A 341 34.73 -5.59 15.28
N PRO A 342 33.77 -4.96 15.98
CA PRO A 342 32.82 -4.03 15.37
C PRO A 342 33.46 -2.75 14.79
N ASP A 343 34.67 -2.39 15.22
CA ASP A 343 35.42 -1.22 14.74
C ASP A 343 36.40 -1.55 13.59
N SER A 344 36.38 -2.78 13.07
CA SER A 344 37.23 -3.19 11.95
C SER A 344 36.82 -2.50 10.66
N ASN A 345 37.80 -1.91 9.95
CA ASN A 345 37.59 -1.30 8.62
C ASN A 345 37.77 -2.31 7.45
N VAL A 346 37.97 -3.59 7.75
CA VAL A 346 38.13 -4.65 6.74
C VAL A 346 36.76 -5.18 6.36
N PHE A 347 36.47 -5.26 5.07
CA PHE A 347 35.21 -5.86 4.59
C PHE A 347 35.18 -7.36 4.91
N GLU A 348 34.03 -7.85 5.38
CA GLU A 348 33.83 -9.21 5.90
C GLU A 348 34.39 -10.34 5.00
N MET A 349 34.28 -10.18 3.68
CA MET A 349 34.74 -11.19 2.70
C MET A 349 36.25 -11.14 2.42
N ASP A 350 36.91 -10.06 2.81
CA ASP A 350 38.36 -9.87 2.65
C ASP A 350 39.13 -10.34 3.89
N ILE A 351 38.42 -10.77 4.95
CA ILE A 351 39.02 -11.32 6.16
C ILE A 351 39.61 -12.70 5.84
N PRO A 352 40.93 -12.88 6.02
CA PRO A 352 41.57 -14.18 5.90
C PRO A 352 41.01 -15.16 6.96
N LEU A 353 40.64 -16.36 6.55
CA LEU A 353 39.98 -17.35 7.43
C LEU A 353 40.84 -17.77 8.63
N ASP A 354 42.17 -17.68 8.52
CA ASP A 354 43.12 -17.93 9.60
C ASP A 354 43.04 -16.89 10.73
N GLN A 355 42.47 -15.72 10.46
CA GLN A 355 42.21 -14.66 11.44
C GLN A 355 40.83 -14.80 12.10
N CYS A 356 39.94 -15.63 11.56
CA CYS A 356 38.61 -15.83 12.10
C CYS A 356 38.62 -16.75 13.34
N PRO A 357 37.66 -16.57 14.28
CA PRO A 357 37.51 -17.45 15.43
C PRO A 357 37.27 -18.89 15.00
N GLN A 358 37.95 -19.86 15.63
CA GLN A 358 37.73 -21.28 15.35
C GLN A 358 36.38 -21.76 15.91
N LEU A 359 35.63 -22.53 15.12
CA LEU A 359 34.36 -23.09 15.56
C LEU A 359 34.61 -24.30 16.45
N PRO A 360 33.95 -24.42 17.62
CA PRO A 360 34.05 -25.62 18.44
C PRO A 360 33.48 -26.86 17.72
N ASP A 361 34.15 -28.00 17.79
CA ASP A 361 33.70 -29.27 17.18
C ASP A 361 32.29 -29.71 17.64
N ASN A 362 31.86 -29.27 18.82
CA ASN A 362 30.56 -29.56 19.41
C ASN A 362 29.52 -28.45 19.21
N MET A 363 29.83 -27.43 18.41
CA MET A 363 28.92 -26.33 18.12
C MET A 363 27.68 -26.84 17.38
N ARG A 364 26.50 -26.55 17.94
CA ARG A 364 25.23 -26.96 17.35
C ARG A 364 24.55 -25.81 16.64
N VAL A 365 24.06 -26.09 15.43
CA VAL A 365 23.26 -25.18 14.61
C VAL A 365 21.82 -25.69 14.53
N CYS A 366 20.88 -24.76 14.60
CA CYS A 366 19.45 -25.00 14.42
C CYS A 366 18.96 -24.21 13.20
N VAL A 367 18.12 -24.83 12.36
CA VAL A 367 17.54 -24.21 11.16
C VAL A 367 16.07 -23.86 11.40
N TYR A 368 15.59 -22.82 10.72
CA TYR A 368 14.20 -22.34 10.76
C TYR A 368 13.70 -22.00 9.36
N HIS A 369 12.39 -22.19 9.13
CA HIS A 369 11.76 -21.88 7.84
C HIS A 369 11.16 -20.47 7.74
N SER A 370 11.21 -19.71 8.82
CA SER A 370 10.65 -18.38 8.88
C SER A 370 11.20 -17.58 10.06
N ALA A 371 11.14 -16.26 9.95
CA ALA A 371 11.27 -15.32 11.05
C ALA A 371 10.05 -14.40 11.08
N SER A 372 9.70 -13.85 12.24
CA SER A 372 8.73 -12.76 12.31
C SER A 372 9.43 -11.43 12.54
N ALA A 373 9.21 -10.47 11.65
CA ALA A 373 9.68 -9.09 11.78
C ALA A 373 8.54 -8.20 12.25
N LEU A 374 8.75 -7.50 13.34
CA LEU A 374 7.90 -6.42 13.82
C LEU A 374 8.55 -5.11 13.38
N TYR A 375 7.85 -4.26 12.63
CA TYR A 375 8.39 -3.00 12.14
C TYR A 375 7.30 -1.95 12.01
N HIS A 376 7.69 -0.68 11.97
CA HIS A 376 6.76 0.43 11.77
C HIS A 376 6.68 0.79 10.28
N ALA A 377 5.51 0.67 9.66
CA ALA A 377 5.24 1.06 8.28
C ALA A 377 4.25 2.24 8.26
N PRO A 378 4.72 3.49 8.05
CA PRO A 378 3.84 4.68 8.07
C PRO A 378 2.73 4.66 7.00
N SER A 379 2.90 3.87 5.93
CA SER A 379 2.07 3.91 4.73
C SER A 379 0.88 2.93 4.70
N ASP A 380 0.75 2.00 5.66
CA ASP A 380 -0.32 0.99 5.67
C ASP A 380 -0.82 0.82 7.11
N LEU A 381 -1.91 1.48 7.54
CA LEU A 381 -2.30 1.52 8.97
C LEU A 381 -3.16 0.34 9.45
N SER A 382 -2.87 -0.89 9.02
CA SER A 382 -3.56 -2.06 9.58
C SER A 382 -2.99 -2.43 10.97
N GLY A 383 -3.19 -1.58 11.99
CA GLY A 383 -2.74 -1.76 13.38
C GLY A 383 -2.73 -0.47 14.23
N ILE A 384 -2.55 -0.58 15.55
CA ILE A 384 -2.75 0.49 16.58
C ILE A 384 -1.61 1.54 16.59
N GLY A 385 -1.03 1.86 15.43
CA GLY A 385 0.02 2.88 15.30
C GLY A 385 1.01 2.64 14.17
N GLY A 386 0.60 2.01 13.05
CA GLY A 386 1.52 1.72 11.94
C GLY A 386 2.51 0.59 12.21
N MET A 387 2.40 -0.12 13.34
CA MET A 387 3.17 -1.31 13.64
C MET A 387 2.64 -2.52 12.85
N HIS A 388 3.53 -3.20 12.14
CA HIS A 388 3.27 -4.41 11.37
C HIS A 388 4.08 -5.55 11.90
N ARG A 389 3.46 -6.72 11.93
CA ARG A 389 4.16 -7.98 12.07
C ARG A 389 4.07 -8.74 10.76
N GLU A 390 5.22 -8.99 10.15
CA GLU A 390 5.33 -9.83 8.97
C GLU A 390 6.09 -11.11 9.26
N TYR A 391 5.77 -12.16 8.51
CA TYR A 391 6.52 -13.41 8.53
C TYR A 391 7.33 -13.50 7.25
N ILE A 392 8.66 -13.48 7.41
CA ILE A 392 9.63 -13.70 6.35
C ILE A 392 9.81 -15.21 6.24
N CYS A 393 9.65 -15.77 5.05
CA CYS A 393 9.78 -17.20 4.82
C CYS A 393 11.06 -17.55 4.04
N SER A 394 11.75 -18.58 4.51
CA SER A 394 12.70 -19.36 3.72
C SER A 394 12.40 -20.85 3.87
N SER A 395 11.60 -21.40 2.94
CA SER A 395 11.17 -22.81 2.98
C SER A 395 11.60 -23.54 1.71
N PRO A 396 12.21 -24.74 1.82
CA PRO A 396 12.60 -25.54 0.66
C PRO A 396 11.38 -26.09 -0.11
N SER A 397 10.22 -26.15 0.54
CA SER A 397 8.96 -26.52 -0.09
C SER A 397 7.82 -25.65 0.44
N TRP A 398 7.18 -24.90 -0.46
CA TRP A 398 6.02 -24.08 -0.15
C TRP A 398 4.80 -24.56 -0.95
N LYS A 399 3.72 -24.88 -0.24
CA LYS A 399 2.48 -25.45 -0.80
C LYS A 399 2.74 -26.65 -1.73
N HIS A 400 3.69 -27.51 -1.36
CA HIS A 400 4.04 -28.73 -2.09
C HIS A 400 4.49 -28.52 -3.53
N SER A 401 5.10 -27.37 -3.85
CA SER A 401 5.47 -27.05 -5.23
C SER A 401 6.94 -26.66 -5.37
N HIS A 402 7.32 -25.50 -4.84
CA HIS A 402 8.63 -24.88 -5.07
C HIS A 402 9.18 -24.29 -3.78
N PRO A 403 10.50 -24.08 -3.67
CA PRO A 403 11.07 -23.31 -2.58
C PRO A 403 10.53 -21.88 -2.57
N ARG A 404 10.50 -21.27 -1.39
CA ARG A 404 10.11 -19.88 -1.17
C ARG A 404 11.23 -19.21 -0.38
N HIS A 405 11.91 -18.27 -1.02
CA HIS A 405 12.92 -17.39 -0.43
C HIS A 405 12.41 -15.96 -0.55
N ASP A 406 11.99 -15.37 0.56
CA ASP A 406 11.43 -14.02 0.57
C ASP A 406 12.55 -12.97 0.42
N ILE A 407 12.23 -11.86 -0.25
CA ILE A 407 13.12 -10.70 -0.38
C ILE A 407 12.81 -9.72 0.76
N VAL A 408 13.86 -9.20 1.38
CA VAL A 408 13.79 -8.29 2.53
C VAL A 408 14.52 -6.99 2.22
N PHE A 409 14.04 -5.91 2.86
CA PHE A 409 14.80 -4.68 3.00
C PHE A 409 15.57 -4.72 4.32
N ILE A 410 16.85 -4.37 4.27
CA ILE A 410 17.72 -4.30 5.44
C ILE A 410 18.19 -2.87 5.56
N GLU A 411 18.11 -2.28 6.75
CA GLU A 411 18.67 -0.95 6.99
C GLU A 411 20.19 -1.01 6.81
N HIS A 412 20.71 -0.24 5.85
CA HIS A 412 22.12 -0.21 5.51
C HIS A 412 22.77 1.13 5.91
N ASN A 413 22.04 2.23 5.78
CA ASN A 413 22.49 3.55 6.23
C ASN A 413 21.31 4.37 6.77
N PRO A 414 21.20 4.54 8.10
CA PRO A 414 20.07 5.24 8.72
C PRO A 414 20.05 6.74 8.42
N ASP A 415 21.18 7.34 8.03
CA ASP A 415 21.28 8.77 7.69
C ASP A 415 20.73 9.08 6.29
N LYS A 416 20.53 8.05 5.46
CA LYS A 416 19.99 8.20 4.10
C LYS A 416 18.48 7.96 4.10
N THR A 417 17.75 8.86 3.46
CA THR A 417 16.28 8.79 3.40
C THR A 417 15.78 7.81 2.32
N GLY A 418 14.68 7.12 2.64
CA GLY A 418 13.98 6.22 1.74
C GLY A 418 14.84 5.02 1.30
N PHE A 419 14.63 4.56 0.07
CA PHE A 419 15.30 3.37 -0.46
C PHE A 419 16.84 3.48 -0.47
N ARG A 420 17.41 4.70 -0.51
CA ARG A 420 18.86 4.91 -0.52
C ARG A 420 19.56 4.50 0.78
N GLY A 421 18.81 4.42 1.87
CA GLY A 421 19.29 3.90 3.16
C GLY A 421 19.06 2.40 3.35
N LEU A 422 18.44 1.74 2.37
CA LEU A 422 18.07 0.33 2.46
C LEU A 422 18.95 -0.51 1.52
N GLY A 423 19.42 -1.65 2.02
CA GLY A 423 19.91 -2.76 1.20
C GLY A 423 18.78 -3.72 0.86
N VAL A 424 18.94 -4.48 -0.23
CA VAL A 424 17.99 -5.51 -0.65
C VAL A 424 18.68 -6.86 -0.59
N ALA A 425 18.03 -7.85 0.03
CA ALA A 425 18.57 -9.19 0.11
C ALA A 425 17.47 -10.25 -0.03
N GLN A 426 17.80 -11.41 -0.58
CA GLN A 426 16.94 -12.59 -0.55
C GLN A 426 17.37 -13.52 0.58
N VAL A 427 16.42 -13.94 1.41
CA VAL A 427 16.72 -14.83 2.54
C VAL A 427 16.70 -16.29 2.11
N TRP A 428 17.84 -16.96 2.26
CA TRP A 428 18.05 -18.36 1.92
C TRP A 428 17.94 -19.30 3.10
N LEU A 429 18.34 -18.88 4.31
CA LEU A 429 18.27 -19.74 5.48
C LEU A 429 18.12 -18.90 6.74
N PHE A 430 17.27 -19.32 7.68
CA PHE A 430 17.33 -18.82 9.04
C PHE A 430 18.02 -19.85 9.92
N LEU A 431 18.99 -19.41 10.71
CA LEU A 431 19.75 -20.29 11.57
C LEU A 431 20.04 -19.65 12.93
N SER A 432 20.28 -20.49 13.94
CA SER A 432 20.79 -20.02 15.23
C SER A 432 21.81 -20.97 15.77
N PHE A 433 22.80 -20.44 16.48
CA PHE A 433 23.84 -21.22 17.16
C PHE A 433 24.30 -20.50 18.42
N HIS A 434 25.02 -21.22 19.27
CA HIS A 434 25.70 -20.63 20.43
C HIS A 434 27.19 -20.57 20.15
N PHE A 435 27.79 -19.41 20.45
CA PHE A 435 29.23 -19.25 20.48
C PHE A 435 29.60 -18.59 21.80
N GLY A 436 30.35 -19.32 22.64
CA GLY A 436 30.50 -18.98 24.05
C GLY A 436 29.15 -19.00 24.80
N VAL A 437 28.82 -17.90 25.47
CA VAL A 437 27.55 -17.73 26.21
C VAL A 437 26.45 -17.07 25.36
N THR A 438 26.80 -16.57 24.17
CA THR A 438 25.89 -15.79 23.32
C THR A 438 25.19 -16.70 22.33
N ARG A 439 23.87 -16.54 22.23
CA ARG A 439 23.07 -17.14 21.16
C ARG A 439 22.92 -16.14 20.04
N TYR A 440 23.35 -16.52 18.84
CA TYR A 440 23.17 -15.74 17.63
C TYR A 440 21.96 -16.26 16.85
N ASN A 441 21.10 -15.35 16.42
CA ASN A 441 20.00 -15.62 15.50
C ASN A 441 20.34 -14.90 14.20
N CYS A 442 20.54 -15.64 13.12
CA CYS A 442 21.08 -15.11 11.88
C CYS A 442 20.24 -15.52 10.68
N ALA A 443 20.48 -14.85 9.55
CA ALA A 443 19.85 -15.17 8.29
C ALA A 443 20.92 -15.23 7.20
N LEU A 444 21.10 -16.39 6.59
CA LEU A 444 21.88 -16.47 5.36
C LEU A 444 21.10 -15.76 4.25
N VAL A 445 21.67 -14.70 3.71
CA VAL A 445 21.08 -13.87 2.67
C VAL A 445 21.97 -13.78 1.45
N GLN A 446 21.36 -13.61 0.29
CA GLN A 446 22.01 -13.21 -0.95
C GLN A 446 21.72 -11.73 -1.19
N TRP A 447 22.76 -10.92 -1.31
CA TRP A 447 22.61 -9.48 -1.53
C TRP A 447 22.26 -9.14 -2.97
N PHE A 448 21.57 -8.02 -3.11
CA PHE A 448 21.31 -7.38 -4.40
C PHE A 448 21.95 -6.00 -4.39
N GLU A 449 22.60 -5.66 -5.50
CA GLU A 449 23.13 -4.32 -5.73
C GLU A 449 22.13 -3.46 -6.50
N HIS A 450 22.28 -2.15 -6.36
CA HIS A 450 21.51 -1.20 -7.15
C HIS A 450 21.94 -1.27 -8.61
N TYR A 451 20.96 -1.45 -9.52
CA TYR A 451 21.24 -1.42 -10.96
C TYR A 451 21.80 -0.05 -11.40
N GLN A 452 21.33 1.03 -10.76
CA GLN A 452 21.73 2.42 -10.99
C GLN A 452 21.56 3.24 -9.70
N ASP A 453 22.26 4.36 -9.59
CA ASP A 453 22.17 5.30 -8.44
C ASP A 453 20.87 6.11 -8.37
N SER A 454 19.92 5.85 -9.29
CA SER A 454 18.64 6.52 -9.35
C SER A 454 17.51 5.59 -9.77
N PRO A 455 16.26 5.91 -9.41
CA PRO A 455 15.10 5.14 -9.86
C PRO A 455 14.96 5.15 -11.39
N CYS A 456 14.34 4.11 -11.92
CA CYS A 456 14.01 4.03 -13.35
C CYS A 456 13.19 5.27 -13.80
N PRO A 457 13.59 6.00 -14.86
CA PRO A 457 12.92 7.24 -15.29
C PRO A 457 11.53 7.01 -15.91
N VAL A 458 11.13 5.75 -16.13
CA VAL A 458 9.81 5.39 -16.67
C VAL A 458 8.86 4.95 -15.57
N THR A 459 9.32 4.07 -14.67
CA THR A 459 8.49 3.50 -13.60
C THR A 459 8.64 4.23 -12.26
N GLY A 460 9.64 5.07 -12.08
CA GLY A 460 9.98 5.68 -10.78
C GLY A 460 10.44 4.67 -9.72
N MET A 461 10.62 3.39 -10.07
CA MET A 461 11.01 2.33 -9.15
C MET A 461 12.52 2.11 -9.16
N TRP A 462 13.08 1.80 -8.00
CA TRP A 462 14.44 1.26 -7.90
C TRP A 462 14.51 -0.11 -8.53
N ARG A 463 15.62 -0.38 -9.22
CA ARG A 463 15.93 -1.68 -9.81
C ARG A 463 17.17 -2.22 -9.12
N VAL A 464 17.13 -3.50 -8.81
CA VAL A 464 18.22 -4.20 -8.18
C VAL A 464 18.52 -5.47 -8.96
N GLN A 465 19.76 -5.94 -8.91
CA GLN A 465 20.19 -7.19 -9.51
C GLN A 465 21.00 -7.98 -8.48
N PRO A 466 21.05 -9.32 -8.59
CA PRO A 466 21.88 -10.12 -7.69
C PRO A 466 23.32 -9.61 -7.73
N ASP A 467 23.89 -9.43 -6.55
CA ASP A 467 25.29 -9.04 -6.39
C ASP A 467 26.17 -10.29 -6.59
N TYR A 468 27.03 -10.26 -7.61
CA TYR A 468 27.95 -11.35 -7.93
C TYR A 468 29.37 -10.95 -7.56
N THR A 469 30.06 -11.82 -6.85
CA THR A 469 31.51 -11.64 -6.61
C THR A 469 32.31 -11.89 -7.89
N PHE A 470 33.56 -11.41 -7.95
CA PHE A 470 34.47 -11.53 -9.11
C PHE A 470 34.67 -12.96 -9.65
N GLU A 471 34.28 -13.98 -8.88
CA GLU A 471 34.35 -15.41 -9.23
C GLU A 471 33.00 -16.02 -9.66
N GLU A 472 32.00 -15.20 -10.01
CA GLU A 472 30.64 -15.62 -10.41
C GLU A 472 29.83 -16.35 -9.31
N PHE A 473 30.32 -16.41 -8.08
CA PHE A 473 29.56 -16.92 -6.94
C PHE A 473 28.61 -15.83 -6.40
N GLU A 474 27.39 -16.25 -6.05
CA GLU A 474 26.39 -15.39 -5.42
C GLU A 474 26.96 -14.77 -4.13
N ASN A 475 26.88 -13.44 -3.97
CA ASN A 475 27.36 -12.75 -2.77
C ASN A 475 26.44 -13.05 -1.57
N MET A 476 26.67 -14.21 -0.95
CA MET A 476 25.92 -14.70 0.20
C MET A 476 26.65 -14.42 1.52
N LYS A 477 25.92 -14.00 2.56
CA LYS A 477 26.45 -13.68 3.89
C LYS A 477 25.42 -13.97 5.00
N ILE A 478 25.85 -14.03 6.26
CA ILE A 478 25.03 -14.40 7.44
C ILE A 478 24.56 -13.20 8.25
#